data_AF-A0A7X5Y134-F1
#
_entry.id   AF-A0A7X5Y134-F1
#
_cell.length_a   1.000
_cell.length_b   1.000
_cell.length_c   1.000
_cell.angle_alpha   90.00
_cell.angle_beta   90.00
_cell.angle_gamma   90.00
#
_symmetry.space_group_name_H-M   'P 1'
#
loop_
_entity.id
_entity.type
_entity.pdbx_description
1 polymer ?
#
loop_
_entity_poly.entity_id
_entity_poly.type
_entity_poly.pdbx_seq_one_letter_code
_entity_poly.pdbx_strand_id
1 'polypeptide(L)'
;MGAITKVAVGATSDELDRKRFRGTTKTKLAPEVIARQSRVALLAFQALPDRETARLFLNSEDEALGGRPIDVASASEAGAERVAAMLRARMAPAAKID
;
A
#
# COMPACT_ATOMS: atom_id res chain seq x y z
N MET A 1 -28.01 17.84 15.99
CA MET A 1 -27.43 18.76 17.00
C MET A 1 -26.00 18.30 17.31
N GLY A 2 -25.04 18.61 16.43
CA GLY A 2 -23.62 18.34 16.68
C GLY A 2 -22.96 19.63 17.13
N ALA A 3 -22.50 19.70 18.38
CA ALA A 3 -21.84 20.88 18.92
C ALA A 3 -20.43 20.98 18.31
N ILE A 4 -20.22 21.99 17.47
CA ILE A 4 -18.89 22.34 16.97
C ILE A 4 -18.18 23.08 18.09
N THR A 5 -17.24 22.41 18.75
CA THR A 5 -16.42 23.03 19.80
C THR A 5 -15.61 24.19 19.20
N LYS A 6 -15.94 25.42 19.57
CA LYS A 6 -15.13 26.60 19.24
C LYS A 6 -13.90 26.63 20.14
N VAL A 7 -12.72 26.47 19.56
CA VAL A 7 -11.44 26.74 20.23
C VAL A 7 -11.16 28.24 20.19
N ALA A 8 -10.74 28.81 21.32
CA ALA A 8 -10.45 30.23 21.44
C ALA A 8 -9.23 30.65 20.60
N VAL A 9 -9.35 31.78 19.89
CA VAL A 9 -8.25 32.33 19.09
C VAL A 9 -7.14 32.81 20.05
N GLY A 10 -5.95 32.21 19.92
CA GLY A 10 -4.81 32.46 20.81
C GLY A 10 -4.30 31.21 21.54
N ALA A 11 -5.11 30.16 21.66
CA ALA A 11 -4.59 28.82 21.98
C ALA A 11 -3.99 28.24 20.70
N THR A 12 -2.70 28.46 20.46
CA THR A 12 -2.01 27.71 19.41
C THR A 12 -2.11 26.23 19.78
N SER A 13 -2.59 25.40 18.85
CA SER A 13 -2.70 23.93 19.04
C SER A 13 -1.33 23.24 19.19
N ASP A 14 -0.29 23.98 19.54
CA ASP A 14 1.11 23.56 19.69
C ASP A 14 1.33 22.69 20.92
N GLU A 15 0.50 22.84 21.96
CA GLU A 15 0.71 22.21 23.26
C GLU A 15 0.11 20.79 23.39
N LEU A 16 -0.82 20.43 22.50
CA LEU A 16 -1.33 19.06 22.40
C LEU A 16 -0.39 18.23 21.54
N ASP A 17 0.62 17.65 22.19
CA ASP A 17 1.40 16.49 21.74
C ASP A 17 1.64 16.49 20.22
N ARG A 18 2.36 17.50 19.72
CA ARG A 18 2.84 17.44 18.35
C ARG A 18 3.91 16.35 18.31
N LYS A 19 3.46 15.10 18.11
CA LYS A 19 4.29 13.93 17.81
C LYS A 19 5.18 14.30 16.62
N ARG A 20 6.35 14.87 16.93
CA ARG A 20 7.31 15.25 15.91
C ARG A 20 7.67 13.95 15.21
N PHE A 21 7.41 13.87 13.90
CA PHE A 21 7.88 12.77 13.08
C PHE A 21 9.41 12.78 13.18
N ARG A 22 9.96 11.95 14.08
CA ARG A 22 11.41 11.79 14.22
C ARG A 22 11.86 11.14 12.93
N GLY A 23 12.63 11.87 12.12
CA GLY A 23 13.25 11.33 10.92
C GLY A 23 13.98 10.05 11.28
N THR A 24 13.54 8.92 10.72
CA THR A 24 14.21 7.64 10.95
C THR A 24 15.51 7.62 10.16
N THR A 25 16.60 7.18 10.79
CA THR A 25 17.92 6.95 10.15
C THR A 25 17.92 5.75 9.20
N LYS A 26 16.75 5.14 8.92
CA LYS A 26 16.64 4.11 7.89
C LYS A 26 17.03 4.69 6.55
N THR A 27 17.96 4.01 5.88
CA THR A 27 18.29 4.25 4.47
C THR A 27 16.99 4.39 3.70
N LYS A 28 16.78 5.56 3.10
CA LYS A 28 15.60 5.80 2.27
C LYS A 28 15.65 4.81 1.12
N LEU A 29 14.52 4.15 0.89
CA LEU A 29 14.36 3.27 -0.27
C LEU A 29 14.61 4.10 -1.54
N ALA A 30 15.31 3.52 -2.51
CA ALA A 30 15.59 4.23 -3.76
C ALA A 30 14.26 4.58 -4.45
N PRO A 31 14.14 5.78 -5.08
CA PRO A 31 12.89 6.26 -5.66
C PRO A 31 12.20 5.27 -6.61
N GLU A 32 12.98 4.54 -7.40
CA GLU A 32 12.51 3.52 -8.33
C GLU A 32 11.88 2.31 -7.60
N VAL A 33 12.41 1.94 -6.44
CA VAL A 33 11.83 0.86 -5.61
C VAL A 33 10.48 1.31 -5.05
N ILE A 34 10.40 2.57 -4.59
CA ILE A 34 9.15 3.17 -4.10
C ILE A 34 8.12 3.20 -5.22
N ALA A 35 8.51 3.59 -6.43
CA ALA A 35 7.61 3.65 -7.59
C ALA A 35 7.01 2.27 -7.92
N ARG A 36 7.84 1.23 -7.98
CA ARG A 36 7.39 -0.16 -8.21
C ARG A 36 6.46 -0.65 -7.10
N GLN A 37 6.87 -0.50 -5.84
CA GLN A 37 6.05 -0.89 -4.70
C GLN A 37 4.69 -0.17 -4.70
N SER A 38 4.69 1.14 -4.93
CA SER A 38 3.46 1.95 -4.92
C SER A 38 2.51 1.53 -6.04
N ARG A 39 3.03 1.29 -7.25
CA ARG A 39 2.23 0.84 -8.39
C ARG A 39 1.54 -0.50 -8.09
N VAL A 40 2.27 -1.48 -7.57
CA VAL A 40 1.72 -2.79 -7.22
C VAL A 40 0.73 -2.71 -6.05
N ALA A 41 1.04 -1.91 -5.02
CA ALA A 41 0.14 -1.71 -3.89
C ALA A 41 -1.19 -1.08 -4.31
N LEU A 42 -1.16 -0.03 -5.13
CA LEU A 42 -2.36 0.60 -5.67
C LEU A 42 -3.20 -0.38 -6.48
N LEU A 43 -2.57 -1.18 -7.34
CA LEU A 43 -3.27 -2.20 -8.12
C LEU A 43 -3.90 -3.27 -7.21
N ALA A 44 -3.22 -3.69 -6.15
CA ALA A 44 -3.76 -4.67 -5.20
C ALA A 44 -5.03 -4.13 -4.49
N PHE A 45 -5.02 -2.87 -4.06
CA PHE A 45 -6.19 -2.24 -3.46
C PHE A 45 -7.36 -2.03 -4.43
N GLN A 46 -7.09 -1.98 -5.74
CA GLN A 46 -8.13 -1.91 -6.78
C GLN A 46 -8.67 -3.30 -7.17
N ALA A 47 -7.82 -4.33 -7.12
CA ALA A 47 -8.14 -5.67 -7.58
C ALA A 47 -8.81 -6.56 -6.52
N LEU A 48 -8.58 -6.28 -5.24
CA LEU A 48 -9.02 -7.11 -4.13
C LEU A 48 -10.22 -6.47 -3.40
N PRO A 49 -11.12 -7.28 -2.81
CA PRO A 49 -12.42 -6.82 -2.33
C PRO A 49 -12.33 -5.82 -1.17
N ASP A 50 -11.28 -5.91 -0.36
CA ASP A 50 -11.10 -5.07 0.81
C ASP A 50 -9.62 -4.82 1.11
N ARG A 51 -9.39 -3.82 1.96
CA ARG A 51 -8.08 -3.34 2.34
C ARG A 51 -7.25 -4.39 3.10
N GLU A 52 -7.89 -5.21 3.93
CA GLU A 52 -7.21 -6.23 4.73
C GLU A 52 -6.70 -7.35 3.82
N THR A 53 -7.55 -7.83 2.91
CA THR A 53 -7.18 -8.81 1.89
C THR A 53 -6.03 -8.31 1.02
N ALA A 54 -6.06 -7.05 0.58
CA ALA A 54 -4.95 -6.46 -0.17
C ALA A 54 -3.65 -6.38 0.65
N ARG A 55 -3.73 -5.99 1.91
CA ARG A 55 -2.57 -5.92 2.80
C ARG A 55 -2.00 -7.32 3.08
N LEU A 56 -2.85 -8.31 3.34
CA LEU A 56 -2.45 -9.70 3.54
C LEU A 56 -1.77 -10.24 2.29
N PHE A 57 -2.36 -10.07 1.11
CA PHE A 57 -1.75 -10.47 -0.15
C PHE A 57 -0.35 -9.88 -0.30
N LEU A 58 -0.17 -8.57 -0.16
CA LEU A 58 1.12 -7.91 -0.38
C LEU A 58 2.24 -8.37 0.55
N ASN A 59 1.90 -8.80 1.77
CA ASN A 59 2.88 -9.10 2.83
C ASN A 59 2.99 -10.58 3.19
N SER A 60 2.13 -11.44 2.64
CA SER A 60 2.20 -12.89 2.84
C SER A 60 3.08 -13.53 1.79
N GLU A 61 3.69 -14.67 2.13
CA GLU A 61 4.40 -15.49 1.15
C GLU A 61 3.42 -15.98 0.08
N ASP A 62 3.83 -15.90 -1.19
CA ASP A 62 3.10 -16.42 -2.33
C ASP A 62 4.03 -17.37 -3.11
N GLU A 63 3.71 -18.67 -3.11
CA GLU A 63 4.55 -19.71 -3.71
C GLU A 63 4.72 -19.52 -5.22
N ALA A 64 3.73 -18.99 -5.94
CA ALA A 64 3.81 -18.75 -7.38
C ALA A 64 4.75 -17.57 -7.72
N LEU A 65 4.90 -16.64 -6.78
CA LEU A 65 5.85 -15.54 -6.88
C LEU A 65 7.23 -15.89 -6.29
N GLY A 66 7.31 -16.97 -5.51
CA GLY A 66 8.54 -17.40 -4.84
C GLY A 66 8.96 -16.43 -3.73
N GLY A 67 8.00 -15.73 -3.13
CA GLY A 67 8.25 -14.72 -2.11
C GLY A 67 7.03 -13.85 -1.83
N ARG A 68 7.18 -12.91 -0.89
CA ARG A 68 6.17 -11.89 -0.63
C ARG A 68 6.01 -10.94 -1.83
N PRO A 69 4.79 -10.64 -2.29
CA PRO A 69 4.58 -9.81 -3.47
C PRO A 69 5.25 -8.43 -3.39
N ILE A 70 5.28 -7.80 -2.21
CA ILE A 70 5.95 -6.51 -2.02
C ILE A 70 7.46 -6.61 -2.21
N ASP A 71 8.10 -7.68 -1.76
CA ASP A 71 9.54 -7.89 -1.92
C ASP A 71 9.88 -8.19 -3.38
N VAL A 72 9.10 -9.06 -4.01
CA VAL A 72 9.25 -9.43 -5.43
C VAL A 72 9.13 -8.20 -6.33
N ALA A 73 8.13 -7.33 -6.07
CA ALA A 73 7.98 -6.07 -6.80
C ALA A 73 9.12 -5.08 -6.55
N SER A 74 9.70 -5.09 -5.35
CA SER A 74 10.81 -4.20 -4.99
C SER A 74 12.10 -4.56 -5.69
N ALA A 75 12.36 -5.87 -5.79
CA ALA A 75 13.60 -6.43 -6.29
C ALA A 75 13.85 -6.11 -7.77
N SER A 76 12.80 -6.03 -8.60
CA SER A 76 12.96 -5.73 -10.03
C SER A 76 11.65 -5.30 -10.71
N GLU A 77 11.77 -4.66 -11.87
CA GLU A 77 10.61 -4.34 -12.72
C GLU A 77 9.90 -5.59 -13.21
N ALA A 78 10.64 -6.64 -13.58
CA ALA A 78 10.07 -7.93 -13.98
C ALA A 78 9.26 -8.57 -12.86
N GLY A 79 9.75 -8.48 -11.62
CA GLY A 79 9.00 -8.91 -10.43
C GLY A 79 7.71 -8.10 -10.26
N ALA A 80 7.78 -6.77 -10.41
CA ALA A 80 6.59 -5.92 -10.31
C ALA A 80 5.53 -6.25 -11.37
N GLU A 81 5.93 -6.48 -12.63
CA GLU A 81 4.98 -6.87 -13.68
C GLU A 81 4.40 -8.27 -13.48
N ARG A 82 5.16 -9.23 -12.92
CA ARG A 82 4.61 -10.55 -12.55
C ARG A 82 3.49 -10.43 -11.52
N VAL A 83 3.71 -9.65 -10.45
CA VAL A 83 2.67 -9.40 -9.44
C VAL A 83 1.47 -8.68 -10.07
N ALA A 84 1.72 -7.68 -10.92
CA ALA A 84 0.66 -6.95 -11.59
C ALA A 84 -0.17 -7.84 -12.53
N ALA A 85 0.45 -8.76 -13.26
CA ALA A 85 -0.24 -9.72 -14.11
C ALA A 85 -1.18 -10.64 -13.29
N MET A 86 -0.72 -11.14 -12.14
CA MET A 86 -1.57 -11.93 -11.24
C MET A 86 -2.77 -11.14 -10.71
N LEU A 87 -2.57 -9.88 -10.35
CA LEU A 87 -3.67 -9.01 -9.89
C LEU A 87 -4.67 -8.71 -11.01
N ARG A 88 -4.19 -8.40 -12.23
CA ARG A 88 -5.06 -8.19 -13.40
C ARG A 88 -5.87 -9.44 -13.75
N ALA A 89 -5.28 -10.63 -13.62
CA ALA A 89 -5.99 -11.89 -13.85
C ALA A 89 -7.16 -12.10 -12.87
N ARG A 90 -7.07 -11.55 -11.65
CA ARG A 90 -8.16 -11.58 -10.65
C ARG A 90 -9.24 -10.53 -10.92
N MET A 91 -8.91 -9.45 -11.63
CA MET A 91 -9.86 -8.42 -12.06
C MET A 91 -10.61 -8.81 -13.33
N ALA A 92 -10.03 -9.68 -14.15
CA ALA A 92 -10.74 -10.20 -15.31
C ALA A 92 -12.02 -10.90 -14.82
N PRO A 93 -13.19 -10.59 -15.41
CA PRO A 93 -14.40 -11.32 -15.07
C PRO A 93 -14.11 -12.80 -15.33
N ALA A 94 -14.41 -13.65 -14.34
CA ALA A 94 -14.31 -15.10 -14.50
C ALA A 94 -14.95 -15.43 -15.85
N ALA A 95 -14.13 -15.85 -16.82
CA ALA A 95 -14.60 -16.18 -18.15
C ALA A 95 -15.78 -17.13 -17.94
N LYS A 96 -16.98 -16.69 -18.34
CA LYS A 96 -18.16 -17.56 -18.33
C LYS A 96 -17.78 -18.78 -19.13
N ILE A 97 -17.54 -19.89 -18.43
CA ILE A 97 -17.52 -21.21 -19.03
C ILE A 97 -19.00 -21.51 -19.22
N ASP A 98 -19.45 -21.39 -20.48
CA ASP A 98 -20.75 -21.86 -20.95
C ASP A 98 -20.75 -23.40 -20.98
#